data_AF-A0A9D6Z2I7-F1
#
_entry.id   AF-A0A9D6Z2I7-F1
#
_cell.length_a   1.000
_cell.length_b   1.000
_cell.length_c   1.000
_cell.angle_alpha   90.00
_cell.angle_beta   90.00
_cell.angle_gamma   90.00
#
_symmetry.space_group_name_H-M   'P 1'
#
loop_
_entity.id
_entity.type
_entity.pdbx_description
1 polymer ?
#
loop_
_entity_poly.entity_id
_entity_poly.type
_entity_poly.pdbx_seq_one_letter_code
_entity_poly.pdbx_strand_id
1 'polypeptide(L)' 'MLLNPKKFMSRCRDEKSRDMMARTIDFFENKGKSRLKNDDHERVWYADFLDFVKKEK' A
#
# COMPACT_ATOMS: atom_id res chain seq x y z
N MET A 1 -4.35 2.27 11.11
CA MET A 1 -5.03 2.82 9.92
C MET A 1 -4.35 4.11 9.47
N LEU A 2 -3.32 3.90 8.67
CA LEU A 2 -2.64 4.91 7.86
C LEU A 2 -3.45 5.27 6.61
N LEU A 3 -4.15 4.30 6.02
CA LEU A 3 -5.07 4.50 4.90
C LEU A 3 -6.51 4.22 5.37
N ASN A 4 -7.51 4.85 4.73
CA ASN A 4 -8.93 4.61 5.00
C ASN A 4 -9.56 3.75 3.87
N PRO A 5 -9.38 2.42 3.89
CA PRO A 5 -9.91 1.46 2.91
C PRO A 5 -11.39 1.63 2.60
N LYS A 6 -12.24 1.89 3.60
CA LYS A 6 -13.70 2.01 3.39
C LYS A 6 -14.07 3.13 2.42
N LYS A 7 -13.34 4.24 2.44
CA LYS A 7 -13.58 5.39 1.54
C LYS A 7 -13.01 5.18 0.13
N PHE A 8 -11.98 4.34 0.00
CA PHE A 8 -11.36 4.03 -1.30
C PHE A 8 -12.10 2.92 -2.06
N MET A 9 -12.61 1.92 -1.34
CA MET A 9 -13.35 0.81 -1.93
C MET A 9 -14.64 1.24 -2.63
N SER A 10 -15.27 2.32 -2.19
CA SER A 10 -16.48 2.88 -2.83
C SER A 10 -16.20 3.55 -4.18
N ARG A 11 -14.94 3.88 -4.48
CA ARG A 11 -14.53 4.57 -5.71
C ARG A 11 -14.01 3.62 -6.80
N CYS A 12 -13.63 2.40 -6.44
CA CYS A 12 -13.25 1.35 -7.41
C CYS A 12 -14.51 0.65 -7.94
N ARG A 13 -14.76 0.78 -9.24
CA ARG A 13 -15.90 0.16 -9.94
C ARG A 13 -15.63 -1.32 -10.30
N ASP A 14 -14.36 -1.71 -10.39
CA ASP A 14 -13.93 -3.07 -10.75
C ASP A 14 -13.50 -3.89 -9.52
N GLU A 15 -13.94 -5.14 -9.43
CA GLU A 15 -13.61 -6.05 -8.31
C GLU A 15 -12.11 -6.37 -8.23
N LYS A 16 -11.45 -6.58 -9.38
CA LYS A 16 -9.99 -6.79 -9.44
C LYS A 16 -9.22 -5.59 -8.89
N SER A 17 -9.63 -4.39 -9.29
CA SER A 17 -9.02 -3.15 -8.79
C SER A 17 -9.24 -2.99 -7.28
N ARG A 18 -10.41 -3.42 -6.77
CA ARG A 18 -10.69 -3.41 -5.34
C ARG A 18 -9.80 -4.39 -4.56
N ASP A 19 -9.56 -5.60 -5.05
CA ASP A 19 -8.68 -6.58 -4.41
C ASP A 19 -7.22 -6.11 -4.39
N MET A 20 -6.72 -5.61 -5.53
CA MET A 20 -5.37 -5.04 -5.62
C MET A 20 -5.19 -3.85 -4.66
N MET A 21 -6.19 -2.98 -4.54
CA MET A 21 -6.17 -1.87 -3.60
C MET A 21 -6.20 -2.34 -2.14
N ALA A 22 -6.97 -3.38 -1.81
CA ALA A 22 -7.00 -3.94 -0.46
C ALA A 22 -5.62 -4.47 -0.05
N ARG A 23 -4.96 -5.24 -0.92
CA ARG A 23 -3.60 -5.76 -0.69
C ARG A 23 -2.56 -4.64 -0.56
N THR A 24 -2.70 -3.59 -1.35
CA THR A 24 -1.83 -2.41 -1.25
C THR A 24 -2.00 -1.72 0.11
N ILE A 25 -3.25 -1.61 0.59
CA ILE A 25 -3.52 -1.04 1.92
C ILE A 25 -2.90 -1.92 3.02
N ASP A 26 -3.08 -3.23 2.94
CA ASP A 26 -2.48 -4.17 3.90
C ASP A 26 -0.95 -4.09 3.92
N PHE A 27 -0.30 -3.91 2.76
CA PHE A 27 1.14 -3.67 2.68
C PHE A 27 1.56 -2.45 3.51
N PHE A 28 0.87 -1.32 3.34
CA PHE A 28 1.21 -0.08 4.06
C PHE A 28 0.81 -0.12 5.54
N GLU A 29 -0.28 -0.79 5.91
CA GLU A 29 -0.64 -1.00 7.32
C GLU A 29 0.38 -1.90 8.03
N ASN A 30 0.84 -2.97 7.38
CA ASN A 30 1.88 -3.86 7.92
C ASN A 30 3.25 -3.17 8.02
N LYS A 31 3.61 -2.36 7.01
CA LYS A 31 4.84 -1.56 7.03
C LYS A 31 4.82 -0.53 8.17
N GLY A 32 3.66 0.08 8.41
CA GLY A 32 3.42 0.98 9.52
C GLY A 32 3.95 2.40 9.31
N LYS A 33 3.28 3.37 9.95
CA LYS A 33 3.55 4.80 9.79
C LYS A 33 4.95 5.22 10.23
N SER A 34 5.49 4.62 11.29
CA SER A 34 6.81 4.98 11.84
C SER A 34 7.93 4.60 10.87
N ARG A 35 7.86 3.39 10.30
CA ARG A 35 8.82 2.94 9.30
C ARG A 35 8.74 3.76 8.03
N LEU A 36 7.54 4.11 7.58
CA LEU A 36 7.36 4.94 6.39
C LEU A 36 8.02 6.33 6.55
N LYS A 37 7.92 6.94 7.74
CA LYS A 37 8.61 8.19 8.04
C LYS A 37 10.12 8.03 8.10
N ASN A 38 10.60 6.93 8.68
CA ASN A 38 12.03 6.67 8.74
C ASN A 38 12.62 6.47 7.35
N ASP A 39 11.98 5.64 6.52
CA ASP A 39 12.39 5.38 5.14
C ASP A 39 12.40 6.68 4.31
N ASP A 40 11.44 7.57 4.51
CA ASP A 40 11.40 8.91 3.88
C ASP A 40 12.56 9.80 4.34
N HIS A 41 12.80 9.89 5.65
CA HIS A 41 13.92 10.67 6.21
C HIS A 41 15.29 10.15 5.77
N GLU A 42 15.46 8.82 5.72
CA GLU A 42 16.69 8.14 5.33
C GLU A 42 16.84 8.02 3.81
N ARG A 43 15.87 8.50 3.02
CA ARG A 43 15.84 8.43 1.54
C ARG A 43 16.06 7.01 1.05
N VAL A 44 15.48 6.05 1.77
CA VAL A 44 15.61 4.62 1.47
C VAL A 44 14.86 4.34 0.17
N TRP A 45 15.54 3.66 -0.74
CA TRP A 45 14.94 3.25 -2.00
C TRP A 45 13.80 2.26 -1.77
N TYR A 46 12.64 2.50 -2.39
CA TYR A 46 11.41 1.72 -2.23
C TYR A 46 11.43 0.38 -3.00
N ALA A 47 12.49 -0.41 -2.86
CA ALA A 47 12.61 -1.72 -3.50
C ALA A 47 11.52 -2.69 -3.03
N ASP A 48 11.17 -2.65 -1.74
CA ASP A 48 10.16 -3.51 -1.13
C ASP A 48 8.77 -3.31 -1.74
N PHE A 49 8.40 -2.06 -2.03
CA PHE A 49 7.15 -1.74 -2.73
C PHE A 49 7.17 -2.17 -4.19
N LEU A 50 8.30 -1.99 -4.90
CA LEU A 50 8.43 -2.45 -6.28
C LEU A 50 8.34 -3.98 -6.40
N ASP A 51 8.95 -4.70 -5.46
CA ASP A 51 8.85 -6.15 -5.37
C ASP A 51 7.43 -6.60 -5.05
N PHE A 52 6.72 -5.89 -4.19
CA PHE A 52 5.30 -6.11 -3.94
C PHE A 52 4.47 -5.94 -5.22
N VAL A 53 4.62 -4.83 -5.94
CA VAL A 53 3.91 -4.58 -7.21
C VAL A 53 4.24 -5.65 -8.26
N LYS A 54 5.49 -6.14 -8.30
CA LYS A 54 5.90 -7.21 -9.20
C LYS A 54 5.22 -8.55 -8.87
N LYS A 55 4.97 -8.85 -7.60
CA LYS A 55 4.27 -10.07 -7.16
C LYS A 55 2.76 -10.01 -7.41
N GLU A 56 2.17 -8.82 -7.36
CA GLU A 56 0.73 -8.58 -7.58
C GLU A 56 0.35 -8.39 -9.06
N LYS A 57 1.25 -8.74 -9.99
CA LYS A 57 1.09 -8.55 -11.44
C LYS A 57 0.27 -9.67 -12.10
#